data_AF-A0A7Z1KLS8-F1
#
_entry.id   AF-A0A7Z1KLS8-F1
#
_cell.length_a   1.000
_cell.length_b   1.000
_cell.length_c   1.000
_cell.angle_alpha   90.00
_cell.angle_beta   90.00
_cell.angle_gamma   90.00
#
_symmetry.space_group_name_H-M   'P 1'
#
loop_
_entity.id
_entity.type
_entity.pdbx_description
1 polymer ?
#
loop_
_entity_poly.entity_id
_entity_poly.type
_entity_poly.pdbx_seq_one_letter_code
_entity_poly.pdbx_strand_id
1 'polypeptide(L)' 'MTVQELADQLFPYLTMVEGLKLAAQTFNKDVKQLSCCAG' A
#
# COMPACT_ATOMS: atom_id res chain seq x y z
N MET A 1 -10.22 -2.57 -10.94
CA MET A 1 -9.22 -1.99 -10.03
C MET A 1 -9.93 -1.30 -8.90
N THR A 2 -10.25 -2.07 -7.87
CA THR A 2 -10.66 -1.60 -6.55
C THR A 2 -9.43 -1.20 -5.73
N VAL A 3 -9.64 -0.55 -4.59
CA VAL A 3 -8.56 -0.20 -3.65
C VAL A 3 -7.82 -1.43 -3.13
N GLN A 4 -8.53 -2.56 -2.98
CA GLN A 4 -7.92 -3.83 -2.55
C GLN A 4 -7.02 -4.38 -3.65
N GLU A 5 -7.50 -4.41 -4.90
CA GLU A 5 -6.69 -4.86 -6.04
C GLU A 5 -5.42 -4.01 -6.21
N LEU A 6 -5.46 -2.71 -5.90
CA LEU A 6 -4.31 -1.81 -5.91
C LEU A 6 -3.36 -2.06 -4.74
N ALA A 7 -3.89 -2.30 -3.54
CA ALA A 7 -3.10 -2.61 -2.35
C ALA A 7 -2.34 -3.95 -2.48
N ASP A 8 -2.89 -4.94 -3.16
CA ASP A 8 -2.26 -6.26 -3.37
C ASP A 8 -1.19 -6.27 -4.49
N GLN A 9 -1.01 -5.18 -5.25
CA GLN A 9 0.05 -5.11 -6.27
C GLN A 9 1.44 -4.92 -5.64
N LEU A 10 2.45 -5.50 -6.30
CA LEU A 10 3.86 -5.30 -5.97
C LEU A 10 4.40 -4.05 -6.68
N PHE A 11 4.70 -3.03 -5.88
CA PHE A 11 5.38 -1.82 -6.34
C PHE A 11 6.82 -1.78 -5.82
N PRO A 12 7.76 -1.16 -6.54
CA PRO A 12 9.12 -0.98 -6.06
C PRO A 12 9.16 -0.09 -4.81
N TYR A 13 9.94 -0.51 -3.82
CA TYR A 13 10.16 0.23 -2.58
C TYR A 13 10.83 1.58 -2.84
N LEU A 14 10.48 2.60 -2.05
CA LEU A 14 10.98 3.97 -2.15
C LEU A 14 10.66 4.66 -3.49
N THR A 15 9.47 4.40 -4.02
CA THR A 15 8.97 5.09 -5.21
C THR A 15 7.68 5.84 -4.90
N MET A 16 7.39 6.91 -5.64
CA MET A 16 6.13 7.65 -5.45
C MET A 16 4.88 6.77 -5.64
N VAL A 17 4.98 5.73 -6.47
CA VAL A 17 3.87 4.80 -6.73
C VAL A 17 3.62 3.85 -5.55
N GLU A 18 4.63 3.53 -4.74
CA GLU A 18 4.43 2.83 -3.47
C GLU A 18 3.54 3.64 -2.50
N GLY A 19 3.62 4.96 -2.53
CA GLY A 19 2.73 5.81 -1.73
C GLY A 19 1.24 5.58 -2.03
N LEU A 20 0.89 5.28 -3.29
CA LEU A 20 -0.48 4.95 -3.68
C LEU A 20 -0.92 3.59 -3.13
N LYS A 21 -0.01 2.61 -3.08
CA LYS A 21 -0.24 1.32 -2.45
C LYS A 21 -0.47 1.47 -0.95
N LEU A 22 0.41 2.20 -0.25
CA LEU A 22 0.29 2.44 1.18
C LEU A 22 -1.02 3.18 1.50
N ALA A 23 -1.40 4.19 0.70
CA ALA A 23 -2.67 4.90 0.82
C ALA A 23 -3.89 3.99 0.57
N ALA A 24 -3.78 3.00 -0.33
CA ALA A 24 -4.83 2.02 -0.54
C ALA A 24 -4.97 1.05 0.65
N GLN A 25 -3.85 0.69 1.30
CA GLN A 25 -3.85 -0.17 2.49
C GLN A 25 -4.46 0.51 3.72
N THR A 26 -4.46 1.85 3.79
CA THR A 26 -5.03 2.58 4.94
C THR A 26 -6.55 2.46 5.06
N PHE A 27 -7.24 2.04 3.99
CA PHE A 27 -8.68 1.77 4.03
C PHE A 27 -9.04 0.56 4.90
N ASN A 28 -8.08 -0.34 5.13
CA ASN A 28 -8.31 -1.59 5.86
C ASN A 28 -7.43 -1.74 7.11
N LYS A 29 -6.29 -1.04 7.20
CA LYS A 29 -5.35 -1.12 8.33
C LYS A 29 -4.76 0.26 8.65
N ASP A 30 -4.44 0.51 9.91
CA ASP A 30 -3.77 1.76 10.30
C ASP A 30 -2.34 1.82 9.74
N VAL A 31 -1.95 2.99 9.21
CA VAL A 31 -0.64 3.20 8.59
C VAL A 31 0.54 2.92 9.54
N LYS A 32 0.37 3.11 10.86
CA LYS A 32 1.42 2.86 11.85
C LYS A 32 1.62 1.38 12.15
N GLN A 33 0.65 0.55 11.76
CA GLN A 33 0.72 -0.92 11.87
C GLN A 33 1.26 -1.57 10.59
N LEU A 34 1.54 -0.77 9.54
CA LEU A 34 2.14 -1.24 8.30
C LEU A 34 3.67 -1.34 8.45
N SER A 35 4.23 -2.48 8.07
CA SER A 35 5.67 -2.63 7.88
C SER A 35 6.16 -1.85 6.65
N CYS A 36 7.46 -1.56 6.54
CA CYS A 36 7.97 -0.71 5.45
C CYS A 36 7.67 -1.22 4.04
N CYS A 37 7.56 -2.55 3.84
CA CYS A 37 7.17 -3.15 2.56
C CYS A 37 5.85 -3.91 2.66
N ALA A 38 4.90 -3.44 3.49
CA ALA A 38 3.64 -4.14 3.69
C ALA A 38 2.97 -4.40 2.32
N GLY A 39 2.68 -5.67 2.04
CA GLY A 39 1.87 -6.14 0.92
C GLY A 39 0.45 -6.39 1.40
#